data_AF-A0A6C0JP78-F1
#
_entry.id   AF-A0A6C0JP78-F1
#
_cell.length_a   1.000
_cell.length_b   1.000
_cell.length_c   1.000
_cell.angle_alpha   90.00
_cell.angle_beta   90.00
_cell.angle_gamma   90.00
#
_symmetry.space_group_name_H-M   'P 1'
#
loop_
_entity.id
_entity.type
_entity.pdbx_description
1 polymer ?
#
loop_
_entity_poly.entity_id
_entity_poly.type
_entity_poly.pdbx_seq_one_letter_code
_entity_poly.pdbx_strand_id
1 'polypeptide(L)'
;MGIWFSKHDMAICFVIFNPMQTKRIIMNYLYVVNRLRCQGLPVFTIELVFEGREPEIPDAFHVKGNSHMFHKERLCRLLEKKVPSRYTKLAFLDSDILFDDASWYYSTSRLLDTHDVVQPFETAHWLDLTYTEKQLSRDSIVKLKETEYNSKYHPGFAWCMRREWYNKIGFFDYAVSGSGDALSSAGWLKKTFNSKFKSCPTSLKDEYIAFYDKPAPRIAFLSGTIISHLYHGARANRQYVTRHELLETNTPITKLLKINSDGVYEWVDSDLNFKFLDYFKNRNDDDLSLESVTPIVLANFKEPLKLNSDTVLTS
;
A
#
# COMPACT_ATOMS: atom_id res chain seq x y z
N MET A 1 24.20 29.91 16.05
CA MET A 1 23.45 30.45 14.90
C MET A 1 22.20 29.59 14.73
N GLY A 2 21.04 30.14 15.05
CA GLY A 2 19.77 29.39 15.07
C GLY A 2 19.28 29.06 13.66
N ILE A 3 19.14 27.77 13.36
CA ILE A 3 18.40 27.31 12.20
C ILE A 3 16.96 27.08 12.67
N TRP A 4 16.07 27.92 12.19
CA TRP A 4 14.63 27.87 12.42
C TRP A 4 14.10 26.49 11.98
N PHE A 5 13.69 25.64 12.93
CA PHE A 5 12.90 24.45 12.61
C PHE A 5 11.56 24.93 12.05
N SER A 6 11.43 24.91 10.72
CA SER A 6 10.21 25.28 10.03
C SER A 6 9.07 24.36 10.47
N LYS A 7 8.03 24.97 11.04
CA LYS A 7 6.66 24.48 11.27
C LYS A 7 6.39 23.03 10.82
N HIS A 8 6.09 22.14 11.77
CA HIS A 8 5.47 20.84 11.47
C HIS A 8 4.12 21.05 10.78
N ASP A 9 4.12 21.02 9.45
CA ASP A 9 2.96 21.28 8.59
C ASP A 9 2.39 20.02 7.92
N MET A 10 3.10 18.88 8.04
CA MET A 10 2.71 17.58 7.53
C MET A 10 2.36 16.63 8.67
N ALA A 11 1.15 16.08 8.68
CA ALA A 11 0.79 15.03 9.64
C ALA A 11 1.26 13.66 9.14
N ILE A 12 1.88 12.86 10.01
CA ILE A 12 2.19 11.45 9.71
C ILE A 12 1.01 10.60 10.15
N CYS A 13 0.47 9.81 9.24
CA CYS A 13 -0.79 9.10 9.36
C CYS A 13 -0.56 7.60 9.25
N PHE A 14 -0.91 6.86 10.30
CA PHE A 14 -0.95 5.40 10.30
C PHE A 14 -2.39 4.90 10.36
N VAL A 15 -2.67 3.84 9.61
CA VAL A 15 -3.95 3.13 9.67
C VAL A 15 -3.69 1.70 10.11
N ILE A 16 -4.45 1.23 11.09
CA ILE A 16 -4.30 -0.10 11.66
C ILE A 16 -5.63 -0.82 11.58
N PHE A 17 -5.62 -1.98 10.93
CA PHE A 17 -6.70 -2.96 10.98
C PHE A 17 -6.03 -4.33 11.08
N ASN A 18 -6.19 -4.98 12.23
CA ASN A 18 -5.48 -6.21 12.54
C ASN A 18 -6.48 -7.36 12.78
N PRO A 19 -7.12 -7.88 11.72
CA PRO A 19 -8.21 -8.84 11.87
C PRO A 19 -7.78 -10.09 12.63
N MET A 20 -6.51 -10.49 12.54
CA MET A 20 -5.97 -11.69 13.19
C MET A 20 -5.21 -11.41 14.49
N GLN A 21 -5.20 -10.18 15.01
CA GLN A 21 -4.40 -9.79 16.19
C GLN A 21 -2.93 -10.21 16.06
N THR A 22 -2.40 -10.07 14.84
CA THR A 22 -1.02 -10.40 14.50
C THR A 22 -0.07 -9.55 15.33
N LYS A 23 0.77 -10.20 16.13
CA LYS A 23 1.67 -9.51 17.06
C LYS A 23 2.74 -8.72 16.33
N ARG A 24 3.23 -9.25 15.20
CA ARG A 24 4.29 -8.62 14.41
C ARG A 24 3.86 -7.29 13.79
N ILE A 25 2.60 -7.15 13.37
CA ILE A 25 2.05 -5.88 12.88
C ILE A 25 2.13 -4.82 13.97
N ILE A 26 1.67 -5.13 15.18
CA ILE A 26 1.71 -4.20 16.32
C ILE A 26 3.14 -3.90 16.74
N MET A 27 4.02 -4.91 16.78
CA MET A 27 5.43 -4.73 17.12
C MET A 27 6.14 -3.77 16.14
N ASN A 28 5.94 -3.96 14.83
CA ASN A 28 6.52 -3.08 13.81
C ASN A 28 5.95 -1.66 13.93
N TYR A 29 4.63 -1.53 14.11
CA TYR A 29 3.99 -0.25 14.35
C TYR A 29 4.60 0.48 15.54
N LEU A 30 4.70 -0.17 16.70
CA LEU A 30 5.26 0.44 17.92
C LEU A 30 6.72 0.86 17.71
N TYR A 31 7.51 0.04 17.00
CA TYR A 31 8.90 0.37 16.69
C TYR A 31 9.02 1.61 15.79
N VAL A 32 8.27 1.65 14.69
CA VAL A 32 8.28 2.78 13.73
C VAL A 32 7.75 4.05 14.40
N VAL A 33 6.61 3.98 15.09
CA VAL A 33 6.00 5.14 15.75
C VAL A 33 6.88 5.69 16.86
N ASN A 34 7.52 4.83 17.67
CA ASN A 34 8.43 5.29 18.70
C ASN A 34 9.62 6.07 18.10
N ARG A 35 10.20 5.58 16.99
CA ARG A 35 11.29 6.27 16.28
C ARG A 35 10.87 7.66 15.79
N LEU A 36 9.66 7.79 15.23
CA LEU A 36 9.13 9.07 14.75
C LEU A 36 8.78 10.03 15.91
N ARG A 37 8.19 9.52 17.00
CA ARG A 37 7.87 10.31 18.19
C ARG A 37 9.13 10.81 18.90
N CYS A 38 10.19 10.02 18.99
CA CYS A 38 11.49 10.46 19.51
C CYS A 38 12.12 11.60 18.69
N GLN A 39 11.77 11.74 17.42
CA GLN A 39 12.17 12.86 16.56
C GLN A 39 11.24 14.09 16.70
N GLY A 40 10.22 14.02 17.56
CA GLY A 40 9.23 15.08 17.74
C GLY A 40 8.26 15.22 16.56
N LEU A 41 8.14 14.20 15.70
CA LEU A 41 7.30 14.28 14.51
C LEU A 41 5.80 14.08 14.85
N PRO A 42 4.89 14.77 14.12
CA PRO A 42 3.47 14.77 14.41
C PRO A 42 2.77 13.49 13.91
N VAL A 43 2.71 12.47 14.75
CA VAL A 43 2.11 11.17 14.42
C VAL A 43 0.66 11.08 14.87
N PHE A 44 -0.21 10.63 13.96
CA PHE A 44 -1.62 10.32 14.18
C PHE A 44 -1.91 8.90 13.71
N THR A 45 -2.73 8.17 14.47
CA THR A 45 -3.11 6.79 14.14
C THR A 45 -4.61 6.65 14.24
N ILE A 46 -5.20 5.94 13.27
CA ILE A 46 -6.56 5.41 13.39
C ILE A 46 -6.49 3.89 13.43
N GLU A 47 -7.31 3.30 14.28
CA GLU A 47 -7.45 1.87 14.42
C GLU A 47 -8.90 1.45 14.17
N LEU A 48 -9.08 0.44 13.31
CA LEU A 48 -10.32 -0.32 13.22
C LEU A 48 -10.33 -1.41 14.27
N VAL A 49 -11.23 -1.27 15.24
CA VAL A 49 -11.48 -2.24 16.29
C VAL A 49 -12.61 -3.17 15.85
N PHE A 50 -12.31 -4.46 15.71
CA PHE A 50 -13.31 -5.46 15.34
C PHE A 50 -14.29 -5.71 16.48
N GLU A 51 -15.54 -6.03 16.16
CA GLU A 51 -16.61 -6.25 17.14
C GLU A 51 -16.20 -7.18 18.29
N GLY A 52 -16.55 -6.79 19.52
CA GLY A 52 -16.24 -7.55 20.73
C GLY A 52 -14.77 -7.53 21.15
N ARG A 53 -13.92 -6.72 20.50
CA ARG A 53 -12.52 -6.52 20.89
C ARG A 53 -12.28 -5.16 21.54
N GLU A 54 -11.21 -5.12 22.32
CA GLU A 54 -10.61 -3.88 22.82
C GLU A 54 -9.58 -3.35 21.82
N PRO A 55 -9.29 -2.03 21.84
CA PRO A 55 -8.23 -1.46 21.02
C PRO A 55 -6.84 -2.05 21.32
N GLU A 56 -6.08 -2.35 20.28
CA GLU A 56 -4.67 -2.75 20.36
C GLU A 56 -3.75 -1.53 20.51
N ILE A 57 -4.21 -0.33 20.12
CA ILE A 57 -3.46 0.93 20.21
C ILE A 57 -4.28 1.95 21.01
N PRO A 58 -4.07 2.06 22.34
CA PRO A 58 -4.88 2.91 23.22
C PRO A 58 -4.92 4.40 22.82
N ASP A 59 -3.82 4.94 22.30
CA ASP A 59 -3.71 6.36 21.93
C ASP A 59 -4.17 6.69 20.50
N ALA A 60 -4.73 5.71 19.77
CA ALA A 60 -5.26 5.92 18.42
C ALA A 60 -6.67 6.54 18.44
N PHE A 61 -7.10 7.08 17.30
CA PHE A 61 -8.51 7.26 17.04
C PHE A 61 -9.14 5.89 16.76
N HIS A 62 -10.25 5.56 17.40
CA HIS A 62 -10.92 4.27 17.20
C HIS A 62 -12.19 4.41 16.37
N VAL A 63 -12.37 3.47 15.45
CA VAL A 63 -13.63 3.21 14.73
C VAL A 63 -13.95 1.73 14.84
N LYS A 64 -15.23 1.37 14.88
CA LYS A 64 -15.65 -0.03 15.03
C LYS A 64 -16.18 -0.59 13.72
N GLY A 65 -15.99 -1.88 13.49
CA GLY A 65 -16.57 -2.59 12.36
C GLY A 65 -16.50 -4.10 12.47
N ASN A 66 -17.29 -4.79 11.64
CA ASN A 66 -17.54 -6.23 11.76
C ASN A 66 -17.04 -7.01 10.54
N SER A 67 -16.80 -6.30 9.44
CA SER A 67 -16.40 -6.88 8.17
C SER A 67 -14.89 -6.94 7.98
N HIS A 68 -14.42 -8.10 7.57
CA HIS A 68 -13.05 -8.37 7.19
C HIS A 68 -12.87 -8.00 5.73
N MET A 69 -12.00 -7.03 5.47
CA MET A 69 -11.55 -6.59 4.16
C MET A 69 -10.29 -5.75 4.33
N PHE A 70 -9.67 -5.30 3.23
CA PHE A 70 -8.62 -4.28 3.32
C PHE A 70 -9.28 -2.92 3.56
N HIS A 71 -9.09 -2.38 4.77
CA HIS A 71 -9.70 -1.11 5.18
C HIS A 71 -8.80 0.12 4.99
N LYS A 72 -7.56 -0.07 4.52
CA LYS A 72 -6.50 0.95 4.46
C LYS A 72 -7.00 2.28 3.90
N GLU A 73 -7.49 2.30 2.66
CA GLU A 73 -7.86 3.54 1.97
C GLU A 73 -9.05 4.24 2.63
N ARG A 74 -10.02 3.47 3.14
CA ARG A 74 -11.16 4.04 3.87
C ARG A 74 -10.75 4.63 5.21
N LEU A 75 -9.88 3.95 5.95
CA LEU A 75 -9.33 4.46 7.21
C LEU A 75 -8.47 5.71 6.98
N CYS A 76 -7.74 5.81 5.87
CA CYS A 76 -7.03 7.03 5.50
C CYS A 76 -8.01 8.23 5.41
N ARG A 77 -9.20 8.03 4.81
CA ARG A 77 -10.24 9.08 4.68
C ARG A 77 -10.79 9.51 6.02
N LEU A 78 -10.98 8.57 6.93
CA LEU A 78 -11.49 8.85 8.27
C LEU A 78 -10.44 9.55 9.12
N LEU A 79 -9.19 9.10 9.05
CA LEU A 79 -8.08 9.71 9.76
C LEU A 79 -7.82 11.14 9.32
N GLU A 80 -7.87 11.44 8.01
CA GLU A 80 -7.72 12.82 7.53
C GLU A 80 -8.68 13.77 8.25
N LYS A 81 -9.94 13.39 8.44
CA LYS A 81 -10.95 14.21 9.12
C LYS A 81 -10.66 14.44 10.60
N LYS A 82 -9.88 13.55 11.23
CA LYS A 82 -9.45 13.65 12.64
C LYS A 82 -8.16 14.44 12.80
N VAL A 83 -7.31 14.50 11.77
CA VAL A 83 -6.06 15.26 11.80
C VAL A 83 -6.37 16.77 11.89
N PRO A 84 -5.75 17.51 12.84
CA PRO A 84 -5.98 18.95 13.01
C PRO A 84 -5.75 19.75 11.72
N SER A 85 -6.60 20.74 11.45
CA SER A 85 -6.57 21.55 10.22
C SER A 85 -5.28 22.34 9.99
N ARG A 86 -4.47 22.55 11.05
CA ARG A 86 -3.15 23.18 10.96
C ARG A 86 -2.15 22.40 10.10
N TYR A 87 -2.36 21.09 9.92
CA TYR A 87 -1.58 20.26 9.01
C TYR A 87 -2.19 20.33 7.62
N THR A 88 -1.46 20.96 6.70
CA THR A 88 -1.85 21.17 5.31
C THR A 88 -1.33 20.08 4.38
N LYS A 89 -0.47 19.20 4.90
CA LYS A 89 0.11 18.04 4.21
C LYS A 89 -0.15 16.78 5.04
N LEU A 90 -0.22 15.63 4.37
CA LEU A 90 -0.46 14.32 4.99
C LEU A 90 0.60 13.34 4.48
N ALA A 91 1.13 12.51 5.35
CA ALA A 91 2.04 11.41 5.02
C ALA A 91 1.43 10.09 5.49
N PHE A 92 0.82 9.33 4.58
CA PHE A 92 0.31 8.00 4.88
C PHE A 92 1.43 6.98 4.72
N LEU A 93 1.77 6.31 5.81
CA LEU A 93 2.86 5.33 5.88
C LEU A 93 2.32 3.96 6.28
N ASP A 94 2.86 2.91 5.67
CA ASP A 94 2.75 1.56 6.22
C ASP A 94 3.52 1.50 7.54
N SER A 95 3.05 0.69 8.48
CA SER A 95 3.57 0.66 9.86
C SER A 95 4.84 -0.17 10.03
N ASP A 96 5.48 -0.54 8.93
CA ASP A 96 6.62 -1.44 8.86
C ASP A 96 7.77 -0.88 8.01
N ILE A 97 7.85 0.44 7.84
CA ILE A 97 8.94 1.07 7.11
C ILE A 97 9.79 1.99 7.96
N LEU A 98 11.09 2.06 7.62
CA LEU A 98 12.07 2.97 8.19
C LEU A 98 12.74 3.76 7.08
N PHE A 99 12.88 5.06 7.27
CA PHE A 99 13.70 5.92 6.41
C PHE A 99 15.17 5.87 6.86
N ASP A 100 16.09 5.82 5.89
CA ASP A 100 17.53 5.89 6.14
C ASP A 100 18.02 7.31 6.46
N ASP A 101 17.32 8.33 5.97
CA ASP A 101 17.61 9.74 6.16
C ASP A 101 16.59 10.42 7.08
N ALA A 102 17.04 10.98 8.21
CA ALA A 102 16.20 11.74 9.13
C ALA A 102 15.65 13.05 8.52
N SER A 103 16.21 13.53 7.42
CA SER A 103 15.75 14.71 6.69
C SER A 103 14.47 14.47 5.88
N TRP A 104 14.07 13.20 5.66
CA TRP A 104 12.98 12.79 4.76
C TRP A 104 11.70 13.62 4.95
N TYR A 105 11.36 13.90 6.21
CA TYR A 105 10.13 14.60 6.58
C TYR A 105 10.11 16.03 6.03
N TYR A 106 11.18 16.79 6.27
CA TYR A 106 11.29 18.18 5.82
C TYR A 106 11.52 18.26 4.31
N SER A 107 12.33 17.35 3.76
CA SER A 107 12.62 17.28 2.33
C SER A 107 11.36 16.94 1.52
N THR A 108 10.55 16.00 2.00
CA THR A 108 9.26 15.65 1.39
C THR A 108 8.24 16.77 1.57
N SER A 109 8.15 17.38 2.76
CA SER A 109 7.25 18.52 2.97
C SER A 109 7.56 19.67 2.00
N ARG A 110 8.85 19.94 1.72
CA ARG A 110 9.27 20.94 0.73
C ARG A 110 8.86 20.56 -0.70
N LEU A 111 8.98 19.29 -1.09
CA LEU A 111 8.51 18.85 -2.41
C LEU A 111 7.00 19.08 -2.59
N LEU A 112 6.21 18.91 -1.52
CA LEU A 112 4.77 19.19 -1.51
C LEU A 112 4.41 20.68 -1.59
N ASP A 113 5.38 21.60 -1.54
CA ASP A 113 5.12 23.01 -1.83
C ASP A 113 4.84 23.23 -3.33
N THR A 114 5.46 22.41 -4.18
CA THR A 114 5.36 22.50 -5.65
C THR A 114 4.68 21.30 -6.31
N HIS A 115 4.53 20.19 -5.59
CA HIS A 115 3.87 18.96 -6.05
C HIS A 115 2.62 18.66 -5.20
N ASP A 116 1.68 17.93 -5.79
CA ASP A 116 0.44 17.58 -5.11
C ASP A 116 0.57 16.24 -4.36
N VAL A 117 1.40 15.33 -4.90
CA VAL A 117 1.68 13.99 -4.37
C VAL A 117 3.17 13.69 -4.46
N VAL A 118 3.74 13.10 -3.41
CA VAL A 118 5.15 12.70 -3.34
C VAL A 118 5.25 11.28 -2.76
N GLN A 119 5.94 10.38 -3.46
CA GLN A 119 6.41 9.13 -2.84
C GLN A 119 7.72 9.45 -2.09
N PRO A 120 7.79 9.33 -0.75
CA PRO A 120 8.90 9.89 0.03
C PRO A 120 10.18 9.04 -0.01
N PHE A 121 10.38 8.25 -1.06
CA PHE A 121 11.57 7.43 -1.25
C PHE A 121 11.87 7.24 -2.74
N GLU A 122 13.13 6.95 -3.04
CA GLU A 122 13.58 6.55 -4.37
C GLU A 122 13.62 5.03 -4.51
N THR A 123 14.14 4.33 -3.50
CA THR A 123 14.29 2.88 -3.49
C THR A 123 13.80 2.28 -2.17
N ALA A 124 13.13 1.14 -2.25
CA ALA A 124 12.70 0.36 -1.10
C ALA A 124 13.51 -0.94 -1.00
N HIS A 125 13.85 -1.33 0.23
CA HIS A 125 14.60 -2.55 0.56
C HIS A 125 13.76 -3.42 1.48
N TRP A 126 13.53 -4.67 1.09
CA TRP A 126 12.93 -5.65 1.99
C TRP A 126 14.02 -6.25 2.85
N LEU A 127 13.85 -6.15 4.17
CA LEU A 127 14.75 -6.77 5.12
C LEU A 127 14.28 -8.18 5.45
N ASP A 128 15.23 -9.02 5.86
CA ASP A 128 14.98 -10.34 6.42
C ASP A 128 14.36 -10.28 7.83
N LEU A 129 14.10 -11.46 8.41
CA LEU A 129 13.46 -11.60 9.72
C LEU A 129 14.21 -10.89 10.85
N THR A 130 15.55 -10.78 10.74
CA THR A 130 16.43 -10.14 11.73
C THR A 130 16.62 -8.65 11.49
N TYR A 131 16.04 -8.09 10.41
CA TYR A 131 16.18 -6.70 10.02
C TYR A 131 17.62 -6.28 9.70
N THR A 132 18.45 -7.22 9.26
CA THR A 132 19.88 -7.01 9.02
C THR A 132 20.25 -7.14 7.56
N GLU A 133 19.66 -8.10 6.84
CA GLU A 133 20.02 -8.40 5.47
C GLU A 133 18.95 -7.95 4.48
N LYS A 134 19.41 -7.44 3.32
CA LYS A 134 18.55 -7.01 2.22
C LYS A 134 18.22 -8.18 1.31
N GLN A 135 16.93 -8.50 1.18
CA GLN A 135 16.44 -9.61 0.35
C GLN A 135 16.00 -9.16 -1.05
N LEU A 136 15.44 -7.96 -1.18
CA LEU A 136 14.92 -7.44 -2.43
C LEU A 136 15.05 -5.92 -2.46
N SER A 137 15.16 -5.35 -3.67
CA SER A 137 15.05 -3.92 -3.89
C SER A 137 14.08 -3.63 -5.02
N ARG A 138 13.34 -2.52 -4.89
CA ARG A 138 12.50 -1.97 -5.95
C ARG A 138 12.53 -0.45 -5.88
N ASP A 139 12.55 0.17 -7.04
CA ASP A 139 12.46 1.61 -7.17
C ASP A 139 11.02 2.10 -7.05
N SER A 140 10.86 3.38 -6.68
CA SER A 140 9.60 4.10 -6.70
C SER A 140 8.85 3.93 -8.02
N ILE A 141 7.52 3.72 -7.96
CA ILE A 141 6.66 3.67 -9.15
C ILE A 141 6.69 4.96 -9.96
N VAL A 142 7.05 6.08 -9.36
CA VAL A 142 7.15 7.38 -10.04
C VAL A 142 8.32 7.39 -11.05
N LYS A 143 9.30 6.49 -10.93
CA LYS A 143 10.41 6.32 -11.90
C LYS A 143 9.98 5.56 -13.17
N LEU A 144 8.78 4.96 -13.18
CA LEU A 144 8.28 4.20 -14.33
C LEU A 144 8.01 5.11 -15.54
N LYS A 145 8.78 4.93 -16.61
CA LYS A 145 8.66 5.73 -17.85
C LYS A 145 7.66 5.13 -18.83
N GLU A 146 7.52 3.81 -18.81
CA GLU A 146 6.63 3.04 -19.66
C GLU A 146 5.17 3.39 -19.40
N THR A 147 4.31 3.28 -20.42
CA THR A 147 2.87 3.51 -20.31
C THR A 147 2.18 2.40 -19.53
N GLU A 148 2.65 1.17 -19.69
CA GLU A 148 2.13 0.00 -19.00
C GLU A 148 2.73 -0.12 -17.59
N TYR A 149 1.87 -0.41 -16.61
CA TYR A 149 2.26 -0.65 -15.23
C TYR A 149 3.25 -1.83 -15.12
N ASN A 150 4.34 -1.63 -14.37
CA ASN A 150 5.39 -2.64 -14.19
C ASN A 150 5.65 -2.92 -12.71
N SER A 151 5.45 -4.18 -12.31
CA SER A 151 5.62 -4.64 -10.93
C SER A 151 7.07 -4.67 -10.43
N LYS A 152 8.06 -4.38 -11.29
CA LYS A 152 9.45 -4.15 -10.88
C LYS A 152 9.61 -2.88 -10.05
N TYR A 153 8.72 -1.90 -10.23
CA TYR A 153 8.65 -0.72 -9.39
C TYR A 153 7.62 -0.92 -8.27
N HIS A 154 7.81 -0.22 -7.16
CA HIS A 154 7.00 -0.38 -5.97
C HIS A 154 5.99 0.76 -5.80
N PRO A 155 4.68 0.46 -5.77
CA PRO A 155 3.65 1.49 -5.64
C PRO A 155 3.32 1.83 -4.18
N GLY A 156 3.66 1.00 -3.20
CA GLY A 156 3.16 1.09 -1.83
C GLY A 156 4.13 1.73 -0.85
N PHE A 157 3.98 1.36 0.42
CA PHE A 157 4.75 1.79 1.59
C PHE A 157 4.49 3.20 2.09
N ALA A 158 4.58 4.21 1.23
CA ALA A 158 4.46 5.58 1.69
C ALA A 158 3.98 6.51 0.59
N TRP A 159 3.03 7.38 0.95
CA TRP A 159 2.56 8.45 0.09
C TRP A 159 2.30 9.71 0.89
N CYS A 160 2.90 10.81 0.45
CA CYS A 160 2.71 12.13 1.03
C CYS A 160 1.95 13.02 0.05
N MET A 161 1.02 13.83 0.55
CA MET A 161 0.08 14.57 -0.28
C MET A 161 -0.24 15.93 0.32
N ARG A 162 -0.53 16.90 -0.54
CA ARG A 162 -1.25 18.11 -0.12
C ARG A 162 -2.64 17.70 0.35
N ARG A 163 -3.04 18.12 1.54
CA ARG A 163 -4.33 17.77 2.14
C ARG A 163 -5.52 18.19 1.26
N GLU A 164 -5.43 19.36 0.64
CA GLU A 164 -6.41 19.85 -0.32
C GLU A 164 -6.59 18.88 -1.50
N TRP A 165 -5.48 18.42 -2.09
CA TRP A 165 -5.52 17.46 -3.19
C TRP A 165 -6.08 16.11 -2.73
N TYR A 166 -5.67 15.63 -1.56
CA TYR A 166 -6.19 14.39 -0.98
C TYR A 166 -7.71 14.44 -0.80
N ASN A 167 -8.23 15.56 -0.29
CA ASN A 167 -9.67 15.76 -0.09
C ASN A 167 -10.47 15.82 -1.40
N LYS A 168 -9.83 16.22 -2.51
CA LYS A 168 -10.44 16.23 -3.84
C LYS A 168 -10.37 14.88 -4.55
N ILE A 169 -9.22 14.20 -4.49
CA ILE A 169 -8.94 12.97 -5.26
C ILE A 169 -8.51 11.84 -4.34
N GLY A 170 -7.34 11.96 -3.71
CA GLY A 170 -6.81 10.96 -2.76
C GLY A 170 -6.59 9.57 -3.36
N PHE A 171 -6.64 8.55 -2.50
CA PHE A 171 -6.57 7.14 -2.90
C PHE A 171 -7.86 6.67 -3.57
N PHE A 172 -7.79 5.54 -4.26
CA PHE A 172 -8.95 4.80 -4.73
C PHE A 172 -9.63 4.04 -3.59
N ASP A 173 -10.77 4.56 -3.13
CA ASP A 173 -11.43 4.13 -1.89
C ASP A 173 -11.95 2.68 -1.91
N TYR A 174 -12.21 2.09 -3.09
CA TYR A 174 -12.84 0.76 -3.22
C TYR A 174 -11.84 -0.39 -3.35
N ALA A 175 -10.56 -0.17 -3.05
CA ALA A 175 -9.52 -1.21 -3.06
C ALA A 175 -9.64 -2.21 -1.87
N VAL A 176 -10.86 -2.67 -1.57
CA VAL A 176 -11.20 -3.47 -0.38
C VAL A 176 -10.70 -4.92 -0.45
N SER A 177 -10.17 -5.35 -1.60
CA SER A 177 -9.39 -6.59 -1.75
C SER A 177 -7.86 -6.37 -1.68
N GLY A 178 -7.43 -5.14 -1.37
CA GLY A 178 -6.04 -4.72 -1.33
C GLY A 178 -5.55 -4.09 -2.64
N SER A 179 -4.25 -3.85 -2.74
CA SER A 179 -3.58 -3.22 -3.90
C SER A 179 -4.02 -1.77 -4.17
N GLY A 180 -4.59 -1.08 -3.19
CA GLY A 180 -5.04 0.30 -3.36
C GLY A 180 -3.92 1.26 -3.72
N ASP A 181 -2.70 1.05 -3.25
CA ASP A 181 -1.53 1.82 -3.71
C ASP A 181 -1.25 1.65 -5.21
N ALA A 182 -1.37 0.42 -5.73
CA ALA A 182 -1.14 0.12 -7.15
C ALA A 182 -2.24 0.72 -8.03
N LEU A 183 -3.50 0.58 -7.64
CA LEU A 183 -4.64 1.19 -8.33
C LEU A 183 -4.55 2.71 -8.29
N SER A 184 -4.27 3.28 -7.12
CA SER A 184 -4.19 4.73 -6.96
C SER A 184 -3.05 5.33 -7.79
N SER A 185 -1.83 4.80 -7.65
CA SER A 185 -0.67 5.30 -8.38
C SER A 185 -0.78 5.11 -9.89
N ALA A 186 -1.36 4.01 -10.37
CA ALA A 186 -1.63 3.83 -11.79
C ALA A 186 -2.61 4.88 -12.34
N GLY A 187 -3.68 5.21 -11.60
CA GLY A 187 -4.60 6.28 -11.96
C GLY A 187 -3.95 7.67 -11.96
N TRP A 188 -3.10 7.96 -10.97
CA TRP A 188 -2.39 9.25 -10.89
C TRP A 188 -1.35 9.42 -12.00
N LEU A 189 -0.60 8.36 -12.30
CA LEU A 189 0.46 8.34 -13.31
C LEU A 189 -0.06 8.02 -14.72
N LYS A 190 -1.36 7.80 -14.88
CA LYS A 190 -2.02 7.40 -16.14
C LYS A 190 -1.38 6.17 -16.78
N LYS A 191 -1.12 5.14 -15.95
CA LYS A 191 -0.57 3.86 -16.39
C LYS A 191 -1.68 2.89 -16.72
N THR A 192 -1.53 2.17 -17.82
CA THR A 192 -2.44 1.11 -18.21
C THR A 192 -2.06 -0.21 -17.55
N PHE A 193 -3.05 -1.08 -17.38
CA PHE A 193 -2.83 -2.45 -16.90
C PHE A 193 -2.91 -3.43 -18.07
N ASN A 194 -1.98 -4.37 -18.14
CA ASN A 194 -2.09 -5.50 -19.07
C ASN A 194 -3.08 -6.56 -18.55
N SER A 195 -3.39 -7.53 -19.42
CA SER A 195 -4.32 -8.63 -19.13
C SER A 195 -3.91 -9.54 -17.96
N LYS A 196 -2.63 -9.50 -17.55
CA LYS A 196 -2.09 -10.27 -16.41
C LYS A 196 -2.30 -9.56 -15.08
N PHE A 197 -2.63 -8.27 -15.06
CA PHE A 197 -2.93 -7.54 -13.83
C PHE A 197 -4.31 -7.91 -13.31
N LYS A 198 -4.37 -8.67 -12.21
CA LYS A 198 -5.63 -9.14 -11.61
C LYS A 198 -6.11 -8.30 -10.44
N SER A 199 -5.37 -7.27 -10.05
CA SER A 199 -5.71 -6.46 -8.87
C SER A 199 -6.83 -5.44 -9.08
N CYS A 200 -7.48 -5.44 -10.25
CA CYS A 200 -8.71 -4.69 -10.52
C CYS A 200 -9.80 -5.67 -11.01
N PRO A 201 -10.45 -6.41 -10.09
CA PRO A 201 -11.47 -7.38 -10.46
C PRO A 201 -12.73 -6.71 -11.02
N THR A 202 -13.59 -7.47 -11.68
CA THR A 202 -14.73 -6.93 -12.43
C THR A 202 -15.65 -6.02 -11.61
N SER A 203 -15.91 -6.34 -10.33
CA SER A 203 -16.74 -5.51 -9.45
C SER A 203 -16.18 -4.11 -9.18
N LEU A 204 -14.87 -3.88 -9.33
CA LEU A 204 -14.22 -2.58 -9.12
C LEU A 204 -14.10 -1.74 -10.40
N LYS A 205 -14.33 -2.32 -11.59
CA LYS A 205 -13.95 -1.70 -12.87
C LYS A 205 -14.58 -0.34 -13.09
N ASP A 206 -15.88 -0.20 -12.92
CA ASP A 206 -16.59 1.05 -13.20
C ASP A 206 -16.11 2.19 -12.29
N GLU A 207 -15.99 1.91 -10.99
CA GLU A 207 -15.46 2.87 -10.02
C GLU A 207 -13.99 3.20 -10.26
N TYR A 208 -13.20 2.21 -10.69
CA TYR A 208 -11.80 2.44 -11.04
C TYR A 208 -11.65 3.27 -12.31
N ILE A 209 -12.48 3.07 -13.33
CA ILE A 209 -12.50 3.91 -14.55
C ILE A 209 -12.84 5.35 -14.16
N ALA A 210 -13.89 5.55 -13.36
CA ALA A 210 -14.27 6.88 -12.87
C ALA A 210 -13.14 7.54 -12.04
N PHE A 211 -12.39 6.76 -11.26
CA PHE A 211 -11.19 7.24 -10.57
C PHE A 211 -10.04 7.56 -11.53
N TYR A 212 -9.79 6.67 -12.50
CA TYR A 212 -8.75 6.81 -13.51
C TYR A 212 -8.97 8.03 -14.39
N ASP A 213 -10.20 8.48 -14.60
CA ASP A 213 -10.51 9.68 -15.40
C ASP A 213 -10.31 11.00 -14.62
N LYS A 214 -10.09 10.95 -13.30
CA LYS A 214 -9.80 12.16 -12.50
C LYS A 214 -8.49 12.82 -12.92
N PRO A 215 -8.31 14.15 -12.75
CA PRO A 215 -7.07 14.82 -13.13
C PRO A 215 -5.82 14.25 -12.45
N ALA A 216 -4.74 14.09 -13.21
CA ALA A 216 -3.45 13.65 -12.67
C ALA A 216 -2.84 14.73 -11.74
N PRO A 217 -2.21 14.35 -10.62
CA PRO A 217 -1.44 15.27 -9.78
C PRO A 217 -0.10 15.64 -10.43
N ARG A 218 0.48 16.77 -10.01
CA ARG A 218 1.94 16.93 -10.07
C ARG A 218 2.55 15.98 -9.06
N ILE A 219 3.22 14.95 -9.56
CA ILE A 219 3.74 13.85 -8.76
C ILE A 219 5.27 13.80 -8.81
N ALA A 220 5.89 13.56 -7.66
CA ALA A 220 7.33 13.38 -7.55
C ALA A 220 7.67 12.22 -6.61
N PHE A 221 8.95 11.90 -6.54
CA PHE A 221 9.51 11.07 -5.48
C PHE A 221 10.67 11.81 -4.81
N LEU A 222 11.01 11.43 -3.58
CA LEU A 222 12.17 11.99 -2.88
C LEU A 222 13.44 11.26 -3.33
N SER A 223 14.26 11.93 -4.14
CA SER A 223 15.49 11.35 -4.68
C SER A 223 16.56 11.13 -3.61
N GLY A 224 17.30 10.03 -3.73
CA GLY A 224 18.38 9.65 -2.81
C GLY A 224 17.93 9.02 -1.50
N THR A 225 16.64 9.03 -1.17
CA THR A 225 16.11 8.43 0.06
C THR A 225 15.80 6.94 -0.13
N ILE A 226 16.26 6.12 0.81
CA ILE A 226 15.98 4.68 0.85
C ILE A 226 15.06 4.39 2.04
N ILE A 227 14.07 3.52 1.81
CA ILE A 227 13.29 2.95 2.90
C ILE A 227 13.57 1.46 3.07
N SER A 228 13.58 1.02 4.31
CA SER A 228 13.65 -0.39 4.69
C SER A 228 12.28 -0.85 5.15
N HIS A 229 11.74 -1.89 4.51
CA HIS A 229 10.52 -2.57 4.91
C HIS A 229 10.86 -3.76 5.81
N LEU A 230 10.37 -3.69 7.05
CA LEU A 230 10.53 -4.67 8.10
C LEU A 230 9.74 -5.94 7.78
N TYR A 231 10.38 -7.10 7.99
CA TYR A 231 9.74 -8.39 7.79
C TYR A 231 8.49 -8.57 8.67
N HIS A 232 7.41 -9.06 8.06
CA HIS A 232 6.15 -9.44 8.74
C HIS A 232 5.50 -10.64 8.03
N GLY A 233 6.14 -11.81 8.12
CA GLY A 233 5.67 -13.05 7.50
C GLY A 233 6.05 -13.19 6.02
N ALA A 234 6.11 -14.44 5.57
CA ALA A 234 6.58 -14.83 4.25
C ALA A 234 5.73 -14.23 3.11
N ARG A 235 6.38 -13.79 2.03
CA ARG A 235 5.69 -13.19 0.88
C ARG A 235 4.82 -14.19 0.13
N ALA A 236 5.18 -15.47 0.16
CA ALA A 236 4.42 -16.55 -0.47
C ALA A 236 2.98 -16.65 0.07
N ASN A 237 2.78 -16.44 1.38
CA ASN A 237 1.47 -16.55 2.03
C ASN A 237 0.57 -15.34 1.77
N ARG A 238 1.10 -14.26 1.19
CA ARG A 238 0.37 -12.98 1.01
C ARG A 238 -0.67 -13.02 -0.11
N GLN A 239 -0.65 -14.05 -0.97
CA GLN A 239 -1.71 -14.35 -1.96
C GLN A 239 -2.13 -13.10 -2.78
N TYR A 240 -1.14 -12.32 -3.23
CA TYR A 240 -1.35 -10.99 -3.83
C TYR A 240 -2.21 -11.00 -5.11
N VAL A 241 -2.31 -12.14 -5.79
CA VAL A 241 -3.10 -12.29 -7.02
C VAL A 241 -4.48 -12.87 -6.71
N THR A 242 -4.53 -14.02 -6.05
CA THR A 242 -5.75 -14.81 -5.83
C THR A 242 -6.78 -14.11 -4.95
N ARG A 243 -6.36 -13.24 -4.02
CA ARG A 243 -7.29 -12.48 -3.16
C ARG A 243 -8.30 -11.61 -3.92
N HIS A 244 -7.94 -11.17 -5.13
CA HIS A 244 -8.81 -10.32 -5.94
C HIS A 244 -9.94 -11.11 -6.61
N GLU A 245 -9.76 -12.43 -6.78
CA GLU A 245 -10.77 -13.32 -7.35
C GLU A 245 -12.03 -13.40 -6.46
N LEU A 246 -11.90 -13.12 -5.16
CA LEU A 246 -13.02 -13.01 -4.22
C LEU A 246 -14.04 -11.94 -4.65
N LEU A 247 -13.62 -10.97 -5.46
CA LEU A 247 -14.44 -9.88 -5.97
C LEU A 247 -14.64 -9.94 -7.49
N GLU A 248 -14.32 -11.06 -8.13
CA GLU A 248 -14.56 -11.29 -9.56
C GLU A 248 -16.03 -11.67 -9.79
N THR A 249 -16.91 -10.67 -9.66
CA THR A 249 -18.36 -10.78 -9.84
C THR A 249 -18.88 -9.62 -10.68
N ASN A 250 -20.03 -9.82 -11.33
CA ASN A 250 -20.73 -8.79 -12.11
C ASN A 250 -21.50 -7.79 -11.24
N THR A 251 -21.54 -8.00 -9.91
CA THR A 251 -22.16 -7.04 -9.00
C THR A 251 -21.21 -5.88 -8.74
N PRO A 252 -21.60 -4.62 -9.01
CA PRO A 252 -20.76 -3.46 -8.72
C PRO A 252 -20.40 -3.36 -7.24
N ILE A 253 -19.17 -2.94 -6.92
CA ILE A 253 -18.69 -2.85 -5.53
C ILE A 253 -19.56 -1.96 -4.64
N THR A 254 -20.17 -0.91 -5.22
CA THR A 254 -21.09 -0.01 -4.52
C THR A 254 -22.37 -0.69 -4.02
N LYS A 255 -22.73 -1.86 -4.57
CA LYS A 255 -23.85 -2.69 -4.09
C LYS A 255 -23.42 -3.78 -3.12
N LEU A 256 -22.12 -4.08 -3.04
CA LEU A 256 -21.56 -5.07 -2.13
C LEU A 256 -21.21 -4.47 -0.76
N LEU A 257 -21.10 -3.15 -0.68
CA LEU A 257 -20.69 -2.41 0.51
C LEU A 257 -21.82 -1.55 1.06
N LYS A 258 -21.88 -1.46 2.38
CA LYS A 258 -22.62 -0.43 3.12
C LYS A 258 -21.64 0.30 4.05
N ILE A 259 -22.02 1.48 4.52
CA ILE A 259 -21.23 2.26 5.48
C ILE A 259 -21.91 2.20 6.84
N ASN A 260 -21.17 1.89 7.90
CA ASN A 260 -21.70 1.84 9.26
C ASN A 260 -21.67 3.22 9.95
N SER A 261 -22.07 3.29 11.23
CA SER A 261 -22.15 4.54 12.00
C SER A 261 -20.80 5.22 12.24
N ASP A 262 -19.70 4.45 12.29
CA ASP A 262 -18.33 4.99 12.39
C ASP A 262 -17.74 5.38 11.02
N GLY A 263 -18.49 5.14 9.96
CA GLY A 263 -18.10 5.48 8.61
C GLY A 263 -17.20 4.45 7.95
N VAL A 264 -16.98 3.26 8.50
CA VAL A 264 -16.21 2.19 7.83
C VAL A 264 -17.11 1.36 6.92
N TYR A 265 -16.49 0.62 5.99
CA TYR A 265 -17.21 -0.27 5.09
C TYR A 265 -17.60 -1.57 5.79
N GLU A 266 -18.79 -2.06 5.46
CA GLU A 266 -19.29 -3.38 5.85
C GLU A 266 -19.76 -4.11 4.59
N TRP A 267 -19.54 -5.42 4.54
CA TRP A 267 -20.16 -6.24 3.50
C TRP A 267 -21.68 -6.25 3.70
N VAL A 268 -22.40 -6.15 2.59
CA VAL A 268 -23.85 -6.42 2.57
C VAL A 268 -24.11 -7.92 2.71
N ASP A 269 -23.26 -8.74 2.10
CA ASP A 269 -23.32 -10.20 2.13
C ASP A 269 -22.31 -10.78 3.14
N SER A 270 -22.80 -11.58 4.08
CA SER A 270 -21.97 -12.27 5.07
C SER A 270 -20.99 -13.29 4.45
N ASP A 271 -21.29 -13.87 3.28
CA ASP A 271 -20.40 -14.83 2.62
C ASP A 271 -19.06 -14.18 2.22
N LEU A 272 -19.10 -12.94 1.71
CA LEU A 272 -17.87 -12.18 1.44
C LEU A 272 -17.08 -11.95 2.73
N ASN A 273 -17.75 -11.62 3.84
CA ASN A 273 -17.07 -11.46 5.12
C ASN A 273 -16.33 -12.74 5.54
N PHE A 274 -16.98 -13.91 5.42
CA PHE A 274 -16.34 -15.20 5.73
C PHE A 274 -15.15 -15.51 4.83
N LYS A 275 -15.27 -15.26 3.52
CA LYS A 275 -14.17 -15.45 2.55
C LYS A 275 -12.95 -14.58 2.87
N PHE A 276 -13.17 -13.31 3.19
CA PHE A 276 -12.07 -12.42 3.56
C PHE A 276 -11.48 -12.77 4.93
N LEU A 277 -12.30 -13.17 5.90
CA LEU A 277 -11.82 -13.69 7.17
C LEU A 277 -10.92 -14.91 6.98
N ASP A 278 -11.32 -15.85 6.13
CA ASP A 278 -10.52 -17.02 5.78
C ASP A 278 -9.20 -16.62 5.09
N TYR A 279 -9.23 -15.67 4.16
CA TYR A 279 -8.01 -15.11 3.55
C TYR A 279 -7.05 -14.57 4.61
N PHE A 280 -7.52 -13.76 5.57
CA PHE A 280 -6.65 -13.19 6.60
C PHE A 280 -6.06 -14.25 7.53
N LYS A 281 -6.81 -15.31 7.86
CA LYS A 281 -6.30 -16.45 8.64
C LYS A 281 -5.14 -17.14 7.90
N ASN A 282 -5.33 -17.41 6.61
CA ASN A 282 -4.35 -18.13 5.79
C ASN A 282 -3.12 -17.31 5.40
N ARG A 283 -3.17 -15.98 5.57
CA ARG A 283 -2.04 -15.08 5.32
C ARG A 283 -0.89 -15.29 6.30
N ASN A 284 -1.19 -15.72 7.53
CA ASN A 284 -0.23 -16.05 8.59
C ASN A 284 0.90 -15.00 8.75
N ASP A 285 0.54 -13.74 9.02
CA ASP A 285 1.51 -12.63 9.13
C ASP A 285 2.47 -12.75 10.33
N ASP A 286 2.22 -13.67 11.27
CA ASP A 286 3.13 -14.03 12.38
C ASP A 286 4.08 -15.20 12.02
N ASP A 287 4.03 -15.70 10.78
CA ASP A 287 4.91 -16.79 10.33
C ASP A 287 6.40 -16.40 10.50
N LEU A 288 7.16 -17.33 11.08
CA LEU A 288 8.59 -17.22 11.31
C LEU A 288 9.40 -18.14 10.38
N SER A 289 8.73 -18.85 9.46
CA SER A 289 9.41 -19.73 8.52
C SER A 289 10.42 -18.93 7.68
N LEU A 290 11.67 -19.39 7.70
CA LEU A 290 12.70 -18.85 6.81
C LEU A 290 12.28 -19.18 5.39
N GLU A 291 12.13 -18.17 4.53
CA GLU A 291 11.94 -18.41 3.10
C GLU A 291 13.17 -19.23 2.64
N SER A 292 12.94 -20.49 2.24
CA SER A 292 13.95 -21.21 1.50
C SER A 292 14.23 -20.38 0.25
N VAL A 293 15.47 -19.92 0.11
CA VAL A 293 15.93 -19.23 -1.10
C VAL A 293 15.83 -20.26 -2.22
N THR A 294 14.66 -20.35 -2.83
CA THR A 294 14.51 -21.05 -4.09
C THR A 294 15.09 -20.07 -5.10
N PRO A 295 16.18 -20.41 -5.81
CA PRO A 295 16.64 -19.56 -6.88
C PRO A 295 15.45 -19.32 -7.79
N ILE A 296 15.19 -18.06 -8.14
CA ILE A 296 14.32 -17.75 -9.26
C ILE A 296 14.98 -18.45 -10.45
N VAL A 297 14.47 -19.62 -10.81
CA VAL A 297 14.74 -20.22 -12.10
C VAL A 297 14.18 -19.21 -13.08
N LEU A 298 15.08 -18.40 -13.65
CA LEU A 298 14.84 -17.71 -14.90
C LEU A 298 14.36 -18.81 -15.83
N ALA A 299 13.05 -18.82 -16.12
CA ALA A 299 12.50 -19.66 -17.16
C ALA A 299 13.21 -19.22 -18.44
N ASN A 300 14.26 -19.98 -18.79
CA ASN A 300 14.96 -19.88 -20.04
C ASN A 300 13.91 -20.09 -21.13
N PHE A 301 13.49 -19.01 -21.78
CA PHE A 301 12.93 -19.07 -23.12
C PHE A 301 14.06 -19.55 -24.05
N LYS A 302 14.27 -20.87 -24.09
CA LYS A 302 14.85 -21.51 -25.26
C LYS A 302 13.69 -21.84 -26.18
N GLU A 303 13.45 -20.98 -27.16
CA GLU A 303 12.81 -21.44 -28.39
C GLU A 303 13.72 -22.50 -29.02
N PRO A 304 13.19 -23.66 -29.43
CA PRO A 304 13.96 -24.56 -30.28
C PRO A 304 14.09 -23.93 -31.67
N LEU A 305 15.33 -23.63 -32.05
CA LEU A 305 15.75 -23.44 -33.44
C LEU A 305 15.25 -24.63 -34.26
N LYS A 306 14.23 -24.42 -35.09
CA LYS A 306 13.91 -25.33 -36.19
C LYS A 306 15.01 -25.20 -37.24
N LEU A 307 15.96 -26.12 -37.21
CA LEU A 307 16.81 -26.41 -38.36
C LEU A 307 15.95 -27.11 -39.41
N ASN A 308 15.65 -26.40 -40.49
CA ASN A 308 15.23 -27.02 -41.74
C ASN A 308 16.46 -27.72 -42.34
N SER A 309 16.44 -29.03 -42.37
CA SER A 309 17.35 -29.84 -43.18
C SER A 309 16.56 -30.94 -43.87
N ASP A 310 16.02 -30.61 -45.04
CA ASP A 310 15.64 -31.58 -46.08
C ASP A 310 15.89 -30.90 -47.42
N THR A 311 17.17 -30.82 -47.81
CA THR A 311 17.54 -30.66 -49.21
C THR A 311 18.07 -32.01 -49.68
N VAL A 312 17.23 -32.67 -50.45
CA VAL A 312 17.49 -33.89 -51.19
C VAL A 312 18.69 -33.66 -52.12
N LEU A 313 19.67 -34.55 -52.04
CA LEU A 313 20.73 -34.73 -53.03
C LEU A 313 20.12 -35.22 -54.35
N THR A 314 20.39 -34.51 -55.44
CA THR A 314 20.46 -35.10 -56.78
C THR A 314 21.74 -34.62 -57.46
N SER A 315 22.59 -35.61 -57.77
CA SER A 315 23.76 -35.64 -58.66
C SER A 315 24.90 -34.66 -58.44
#